data_AF-A0A6M3JKH6-F1
#
_entry.id   AF-A0A6M3JKH6-F1
#
_cell.length_a   1.000
_cell.length_b   1.000
_cell.length_c   1.000
_cell.angle_alpha   90.00
_cell.angle_beta   90.00
_cell.angle_gamma   90.00
#
_symmetry.space_group_name_H-M   'P 1'
#
loop_
_entity.id
_entity.type
_entity.pdbx_description
1 polymer ?
#
loop_
_entity_poly.entity_id
_entity_poly.type
_entity_poly.pdbx_seq_one_letter_code
_entity_poly.pdbx_strand_id
1 'polypeptide(L)' 'MLPYEEIKIGDIYSKPMHRGYGKYSGLEYYVIDKKEKMVKLQPVTVSGKLFGKPVWMKNTNKLFSKTGRIAIGNI' A
#
# COMPACT_ATOMS: atom_id res chain seq x y z
N MET A 1 -1.84 9.25 -10.45
CA MET A 1 -2.38 8.07 -9.73
C MET A 1 -2.24 6.89 -10.67
N LEU A 2 -1.97 5.68 -10.16
CA LEU A 2 -1.86 4.50 -11.02
C LEU A 2 -3.24 4.06 -11.50
N PRO A 3 -3.38 3.62 -12.77
CA PRO A 3 -4.55 2.89 -13.23
C PRO A 3 -4.83 1.69 -12.31
N TYR A 4 -6.11 1.35 -12.12
CA TYR A 4 -6.50 0.24 -11.25
C TYR A 4 -5.90 -1.11 -11.69
N GLU A 5 -5.71 -1.29 -12.99
CA GLU A 5 -5.13 -2.49 -13.59
C GLU A 5 -3.65 -2.66 -13.27
N GLU A 6 -2.92 -1.57 -13.02
CA GLU A 6 -1.49 -1.61 -12.68
C GLU A 6 -1.21 -2.00 -11.22
N ILE A 7 -2.21 -1.88 -10.35
CA ILE A 7 -2.14 -2.28 -8.94
C ILE A 7 -2.35 -3.79 -8.88
N LYS A 8 -1.42 -4.55 -8.31
CA LYS A 8 -1.50 -6.01 -8.21
C LYS A 8 -1.66 -6.43 -6.75
N ILE A 9 -2.33 -7.56 -6.53
CA ILE A 9 -2.27 -8.25 -5.24
C ILE A 9 -0.80 -8.64 -5.01
N GLY A 10 -0.30 -8.36 -3.82
CA GLY A 10 1.12 -8.50 -3.50
C GLY A 10 1.94 -7.21 -3.59
N ASP A 11 1.43 -6.14 -4.21
CA ASP A 11 2.15 -4.87 -4.23
C ASP A 11 2.30 -4.27 -2.84
N ILE A 12 3.41 -3.57 -2.62
CA ILE A 12 3.66 -2.80 -1.40
C ILE A 12 3.69 -1.32 -1.73
N TYR A 13 2.90 -0.54 -0.99
CA TYR A 13 2.87 0.91 -1.05
C TYR A 13 3.25 1.54 0.29
N SER A 14 3.85 2.73 0.26
CA SER A 14 3.99 3.57 1.45
C SER A 14 3.89 5.03 1.07
N LYS A 15 3.42 5.85 2.02
CA LYS A 15 3.45 7.29 1.86
C LYS A 15 4.90 7.77 1.91
N PRO A 16 5.38 8.61 0.99
CA PRO A 16 6.74 9.14 1.05
C PRO A 16 7.10 9.77 2.40
N MET A 17 6.15 10.48 3.03
CA MET A 17 6.30 11.08 4.35
C MET A 17 6.50 10.06 5.49
N HIS A 18 6.19 8.79 5.26
CA HIS A 18 6.37 7.71 6.24
C HIS A 18 7.71 6.97 6.04
N ARG A 19 8.51 7.33 5.02
CA ARG A 19 9.80 6.68 4.71
C ARG A 19 10.99 7.31 5.47
N GLY A 20 10.78 7.72 6.72
CA GLY A 20 11.77 8.43 7.56
C GLY A 20 11.36 8.42 9.03
N TYR A 21 12.04 9.17 9.92
CA TYR A 21 11.80 9.14 11.37
C TYR A 21 10.46 9.80 11.79
N GLY A 22 9.69 9.13 12.68
CA GLY A 22 8.40 9.63 13.19
C GLY A 22 7.43 8.51 13.63
N LYS A 23 6.24 8.88 14.16
CA LYS A 23 5.23 7.92 14.69
C LYS A 23 4.73 6.90 13.66
N TYR A 24 4.72 7.27 12.38
CA TYR A 24 4.34 6.40 11.27
C TYR A 24 5.53 6.01 10.40
N SER A 25 6.75 6.20 10.93
CA SER A 25 7.98 5.73 10.30
C SER A 25 7.85 4.27 9.96
N GLY A 26 8.05 3.96 8.69
CA GLY A 26 8.10 2.57 8.26
C GLY A 26 6.74 1.88 8.19
N LEU A 27 5.65 2.64 8.08
CA LEU A 27 4.34 2.08 7.78
C LEU A 27 4.20 1.85 6.27
N GLU A 28 4.00 0.60 5.91
CA GLU A 28 3.77 0.13 4.55
C GLU A 28 2.38 -0.50 4.45
N TYR A 29 1.91 -0.68 3.23
CA TYR A 29 0.58 -1.16 2.91
C TYR A 29 0.69 -2.23 1.85
N TYR A 30 0.40 -3.47 2.26
CA TYR A 30 0.40 -4.63 1.38
C TYR A 30 -0.98 -4.81 0.75
N VAL A 31 -1.04 -4.95 -0.57
CA VAL A 31 -2.29 -5.19 -1.29
C VAL A 31 -2.68 -6.66 -1.10
N ILE A 32 -3.77 -6.91 -0.38
CA ILE A 32 -4.28 -8.26 -0.10
C ILE A 32 -5.49 -8.64 -0.92
N ASP A 33 -6.24 -7.67 -1.46
CA ASP A 33 -7.45 -7.91 -2.24
C ASP A 33 -7.79 -6.68 -3.11
N LYS A 34 -8.59 -6.90 -4.16
CA LYS A 34 -9.04 -5.88 -5.10
C LYS A 34 -10.46 -6.20 -5.59
N LYS A 35 -11.39 -5.26 -5.47
CA LYS A 35 -12.78 -5.42 -5.92
C LYS A 35 -13.38 -4.07 -6.30
N GLU A 36 -14.12 -3.99 -7.41
CA GLU A 36 -14.93 -2.80 -7.78
C GLU A 36 -14.17 -1.46 -7.68
N LYS A 37 -12.92 -1.39 -8.19
CA LYS A 37 -12.02 -0.21 -8.12
C LYS A 37 -11.55 0.17 -6.69
N MET A 38 -11.87 -0.67 -5.70
CA MET A 38 -11.34 -0.62 -4.36
C MET A 38 -10.19 -1.61 -4.22
N VAL A 39 -9.22 -1.22 -3.39
CA VAL A 39 -8.03 -2.00 -3.07
C VAL A 39 -8.00 -2.18 -1.57
N LYS A 40 -7.93 -3.43 -1.12
CA LYS A 40 -7.80 -3.78 0.29
C LYS A 40 -6.33 -3.83 0.65
N LEU A 41 -5.98 -3.07 1.67
CA LEU A 41 -4.62 -2.91 2.14
C LEU A 41 -4.50 -3.44 3.56
N GLN A 42 -3.51 -4.28 3.81
CA GLN A 42 -3.06 -4.62 5.16
C GLN A 42 -1.90 -3.69 5.51
N PRO A 43 -2.04 -2.81 6.52
CA PRO A 43 -0.90 -2.04 7.00
C PRO A 43 0.10 -2.99 7.68
N VAL A 44 1.38 -2.79 7.39
CA VAL A 44 2.50 -3.56 7.93
C VAL A 44 3.64 -2.62 8.30
N THR A 45 4.45 -3.00 9.28
CA THR A 45 5.72 -2.31 9.56
C THR A 45 6.76 -2.71 8.50
N VAL A 46 7.87 -1.95 8.38
CA VAL A 46 9.01 -2.31 7.49
C VAL A 46 9.56 -3.71 7.77
N SER A 47 9.48 -4.16 9.02
CA SER A 47 9.86 -5.51 9.42
C SER A 47 8.85 -6.59 9.02
N GLY A 48 7.80 -6.24 8.26
CA GLY A 48 6.74 -7.14 7.80
C GLY A 48 5.70 -7.51 8.85
N LYS A 49 5.74 -6.91 10.06
CA LYS A 49 4.75 -7.22 11.10
C LYS A 49 3.42 -6.54 10.79
N LEU A 50 2.33 -7.26 10.98
CA LEU A 50 0.98 -6.72 10.81
C LEU A 50 0.75 -5.54 11.76
N PHE A 51 0.19 -4.45 11.23
CA PHE A 51 -0.14 -3.25 11.99
C PHE A 51 -1.61 -2.89 11.76
N GLY A 52 -2.42 -2.95 12.83
CA GLY A 52 -3.85 -2.60 12.76
C GLY A 52 -4.67 -3.52 11.84
N LYS A 53 -5.86 -3.06 11.46
CA LYS A 53 -6.82 -3.80 10.64
C LYS A 53 -6.67 -3.47 9.15
N PRO A 54 -7.01 -4.40 8.23
CA PRO A 54 -7.10 -4.09 6.82
C PRO A 54 -8.07 -2.95 6.52
N VAL A 55 -7.75 -2.14 5.51
CA VAL A 55 -8.56 -1.00 5.08
C VAL A 55 -8.82 -1.06 3.58
N TRP A 56 -10.05 -0.73 3.19
CA TRP A 56 -10.41 -0.56 1.78
C TRP A 56 -10.14 0.89 1.35
N MET A 57 -9.41 1.06 0.26
CA MET A 57 -9.13 2.37 -0.33
C MET A 57 -9.47 2.39 -1.82
N LYS A 58 -10.03 3.51 -2.29
CA LYS A 58 -10.22 3.74 -3.73
C LYS A 58 -8.86 3.81 -4.43
N ASN A 59 -8.75 3.26 -5.63
CA ASN A 59 -7.56 3.36 -6.47
C ASN A 59 -7.16 4.83 -6.80
N THR A 60 -8.11 5.76 -6.68
CA THR A 60 -7.89 7.21 -6.75
C THR A 60 -7.37 7.82 -5.44
N ASN A 61 -6.79 7.03 -4.53
CA ASN A 61 -6.03 7.53 -3.37
C ASN A 61 -4.58 7.85 -3.76
N LYS A 62 -4.02 8.98 -3.27
CA LYS A 62 -2.64 9.43 -3.58
C LYS A 62 -1.56 8.38 -3.26
N LEU A 63 -1.86 7.44 -2.36
CA LEU A 63 -1.00 6.28 -2.07
C LEU A 63 -0.67 5.47 -3.33
N PHE A 64 -1.65 5.29 -4.22
CA PHE A 64 -1.49 4.56 -5.49
C PHE A 64 -0.86 5.47 -6.54
N SER A 65 0.44 5.71 -6.39
CA SER A 65 1.27 6.49 -7.31
C SER A 65 2.59 5.77 -7.55
N LYS A 66 3.28 6.12 -8.65
CA LYS A 66 4.62 5.58 -8.93
C LYS A 66 5.59 5.82 -7.77
N THR A 67 5.52 6.99 -7.14
CA THR A 67 6.35 7.34 -5.99
C THR A 67 5.96 6.58 -4.73
N GLY A 68 4.68 6.24 -4.57
CA GLY A 68 4.16 5.47 -3.43
C GLY A 68 4.47 3.98 -3.49
N ARG A 69 4.64 3.40 -4.69
CA ARG A 69 4.98 1.98 -4.88
C ARG A 69 6.42 1.72 -4.40
N ILE A 70 6.59 0.74 -3.51
CA ILE A 70 7.91 0.34 -2.98
C ILE A 70 8.38 -0.93 -3.67
N ALA A 71 7.49 -1.93 -3.75
CA ALA A 71 7.79 -3.21 -4.35
C ALA A 71 6.60 -3.68 -5.19
N ILE A 72 6.93 -4.41 -6.25
CA ILE A 72 5.95 -5.12 -7.06
C ILE A 72 5.85 -6.52 -6.48
N GLY A 73 4.64 -6.96 -6.14
CA GLY A 73 4.42 -8.35 -5.79
C GLY A 73 4.68 -9.21 -7.02
N ASN A 74 5.75 -10.00 -7.00
CA ASN A 74 5.90 -11.09 -7.94
C ASN A 74 4.96 -12.19 -7.46
N ILE A 75 3.91 -12.45 -8.24
CA ILE A 75 3.13 -13.68 -8.16
C ILE A 75 3.90 -14.72 -8.95
#